data_AF-A0A7S0B8F8-F1
#
_entry.id   AF-A0A7S0B8F8-F1
#
_cell.length_a   1.000
_cell.length_b   1.000
_cell.length_c   1.000
_cell.angle_alpha   90.00
_cell.angle_beta   90.00
_cell.angle_gamma   90.00
#
_symmetry.space_group_name_H-M   'P 1'
#
loop_
_entity.id
_entity.type
_entity.pdbx_description
1 polymer ?
#
loop_
_entity_poly.entity_id
_entity_poly.type
_entity_poly.pdbx_seq_one_letter_code
_entity_poly.pdbx_strand_id
1 'polypeptide(L)'
;FRGLLMLAGAPAALALLSATLVGFLAGRCVARASLGAAAGPHGGVMVHSITVGLVAFVFFVWALWNTATGSFDMGVVSFLIALVASGIGCWAAALGSNAGRIRCHRRLLLGACALVAFNYALGIVGGVLAGRPWTLTIYFAVGLFWWLVAGTSGLALARSLLEEVEGQCAQAGEVEPVDVIGAPAES
;
A
#
# COMPACT_ATOMS: atom_id res chain seq x y z
N PHE A 1 -13.15 -6.26 -37.09
CA PHE A 1 -12.27 -6.59 -35.94
C PHE A 1 -11.26 -5.52 -35.53
N ARG A 2 -10.90 -4.52 -36.35
CA ARG A 2 -10.01 -3.40 -35.92
C ARG A 2 -10.56 -2.53 -34.77
N GLY A 3 -11.88 -2.41 -34.62
CA GLY A 3 -12.51 -1.61 -33.56
C GLY A 3 -12.33 -2.16 -32.14
N LEU A 4 -12.30 -3.49 -31.96
CA LEU A 4 -12.12 -4.14 -30.65
C LEU A 4 -10.69 -4.01 -30.11
N LEU A 5 -9.69 -3.88 -31.00
CA LEU A 5 -8.29 -3.67 -30.63
C LEU A 5 -8.02 -2.26 -30.06
N MET A 6 -8.87 -1.27 -30.35
CA MET A 6 -8.67 0.11 -29.87
C MET A 6 -8.96 0.27 -28.37
N LEU A 7 -9.58 -0.72 -27.72
CA LEU A 7 -9.97 -0.64 -26.31
C LEU A 7 -9.11 -1.50 -25.38
N ALA A 8 -7.95 -2.01 -25.84
CA ALA A 8 -7.15 -2.95 -25.06
C ALA A 8 -6.73 -2.42 -23.67
N GLY A 9 -6.55 -1.11 -23.51
CA GLY A 9 -6.20 -0.49 -22.21
C GLY A 9 -7.40 -0.18 -21.30
N ALA A 10 -8.62 -0.10 -21.83
CA ALA A 10 -9.79 0.33 -21.07
C ALA A 10 -10.21 -0.66 -19.97
N PRO A 11 -10.27 -1.98 -20.22
CA PRO A 11 -10.59 -2.95 -19.17
C PRO A 11 -9.61 -2.88 -17.98
N ALA A 12 -8.32 -2.69 -18.25
CA ALA A 12 -7.28 -2.61 -17.22
C ALA A 12 -7.41 -1.34 -16.38
N ALA A 13 -7.70 -0.20 -17.01
CA ALA A 13 -7.96 1.06 -16.28
C ALA A 13 -9.23 0.98 -15.43
N LEU A 14 -10.30 0.36 -15.94
CA LEU A 14 -11.52 0.12 -15.19
C LEU A 14 -11.29 -0.84 -14.01
N ALA A 15 -10.48 -1.88 -14.20
CA ALA A 15 -10.09 -2.79 -13.13
C ALA A 15 -9.30 -2.05 -12.03
N LEU A 16 -8.36 -1.16 -12.39
CA LEU A 16 -7.62 -0.33 -11.44
C LEU A 16 -8.55 0.57 -10.63
N LEU A 17 -9.46 1.29 -11.30
CA LEU A 17 -10.42 2.16 -10.65
C LEU A 17 -11.35 1.38 -9.70
N SER A 18 -11.86 0.25 -10.17
CA SER A 18 -12.77 -0.60 -9.39
C SER A 18 -12.07 -1.20 -8.18
N ALA A 19 -10.86 -1.75 -8.35
CA ALA A 19 -10.06 -2.30 -7.26
C ALA A 19 -9.66 -1.21 -6.25
N THR A 20 -9.36 0.01 -6.71
CA THR A 20 -9.08 1.13 -5.80
C THR A 20 -10.30 1.48 -4.97
N LEU A 21 -11.48 1.59 -5.59
CA LEU A 21 -12.72 1.93 -4.89
C LEU A 21 -13.10 0.83 -3.89
N VAL A 22 -13.12 -0.43 -4.32
CA VAL A 22 -13.43 -1.57 -3.46
C VAL A 22 -12.41 -1.68 -2.32
N GLY A 23 -11.12 -1.50 -2.62
CA GLY A 23 -10.04 -1.56 -1.64
C GLY A 23 -10.15 -0.45 -0.59
N PHE A 24 -10.52 0.76 -1.02
CA PHE A 24 -10.77 1.88 -0.11
C PHE A 24 -11.96 1.62 0.80
N LEU A 25 -13.10 1.18 0.25
CA LEU A 25 -14.30 0.88 1.03
C LEU A 25 -14.06 -0.29 2.02
N ALA A 26 -13.45 -1.38 1.54
CA ALA A 26 -13.06 -2.51 2.36
C ALA A 26 -12.09 -2.08 3.47
N GLY A 27 -11.08 -1.27 3.13
CA GLY A 27 -10.12 -0.73 4.07
C GLY A 27 -10.77 0.06 5.20
N ARG A 28 -11.77 0.90 4.88
CA ARG A 28 -12.52 1.67 5.89
C ARG A 28 -13.34 0.77 6.80
N CYS A 29 -13.98 -0.26 6.25
CA CYS A 29 -14.74 -1.23 7.04
C CYS A 29 -13.82 -1.99 8.00
N VAL A 30 -12.68 -2.49 7.52
CA VAL A 30 -11.70 -3.21 8.34
C VAL A 30 -11.10 -2.30 9.41
N ALA A 31 -10.69 -1.08 9.06
CA ALA A 31 -10.16 -0.12 10.04
C ALA A 31 -11.16 0.19 11.15
N ARG A 32 -12.44 0.40 10.81
CA ARG A 32 -13.48 0.63 11.81
C ARG A 32 -13.74 -0.60 12.68
N ALA A 33 -13.72 -1.80 12.10
CA ALA A 33 -13.93 -3.04 12.85
C ALA A 33 -12.77 -3.36 13.79
N SER A 34 -11.53 -3.12 13.37
CA SER A 34 -10.33 -3.46 14.14
C SER A 34 -9.92 -2.39 15.14
N LEU A 35 -10.12 -1.10 14.82
CA LEU A 35 -9.61 0.03 15.62
C LEU A 35 -10.73 0.88 16.24
N GLY A 36 -11.99 0.55 16.02
CA GLY A 36 -13.15 1.35 16.43
C GLY A 36 -13.36 2.63 15.60
N ALA A 37 -12.31 3.17 14.98
CA ALA A 37 -12.36 4.32 14.09
C ALA A 37 -11.47 4.11 12.85
N ALA A 38 -11.99 4.53 11.69
CA ALA A 38 -11.19 4.59 10.45
C ALA A 38 -10.39 5.90 10.33
N ALA A 39 -10.67 6.88 11.18
CA ALA A 39 -9.96 8.15 11.25
C ALA A 39 -8.75 8.03 12.19
N GLY A 40 -7.70 8.81 11.91
CA GLY A 40 -6.44 8.79 12.65
C GLY A 40 -5.32 8.04 11.92
N PRO A 41 -4.06 8.15 12.40
CA PRO A 41 -2.89 7.61 11.70
C PRO A 41 -2.94 6.09 11.49
N HIS A 42 -3.33 5.33 12.52
CA HIS A 42 -3.50 3.87 12.42
C HIS A 42 -4.57 3.48 11.38
N GLY A 43 -5.74 4.11 11.43
CA GLY A 43 -6.83 3.87 10.49
C GLY A 43 -6.42 4.22 9.06
N GLY A 44 -5.74 5.35 8.87
CA GLY A 44 -5.21 5.79 7.58
C GLY A 44 -4.24 4.79 6.96
N VAL A 45 -3.24 4.32 7.73
CA VAL A 45 -2.29 3.29 7.26
C VAL A 45 -3.00 1.98 6.91
N MET A 46 -3.98 1.55 7.71
CA MET A 46 -4.75 0.33 7.44
C MET A 46 -5.58 0.45 6.16
N VAL A 47 -6.35 1.52 6.00
CA VAL A 47 -7.16 1.79 4.79
C VAL A 47 -6.27 1.81 3.55
N HIS A 48 -5.16 2.53 3.63
CA HIS A 48 -4.21 2.65 2.53
C HIS A 48 -3.59 1.30 2.17
N SER A 49 -3.10 0.56 3.16
CA SER A 49 -2.48 -0.75 2.95
C SER A 49 -3.46 -1.76 2.35
N ILE A 50 -4.72 -1.78 2.80
CA ILE A 50 -5.74 -2.66 2.20
C ILE A 50 -6.05 -2.25 0.77
N THR A 51 -6.12 -0.95 0.48
CA THR A 51 -6.36 -0.44 -0.88
C THR A 51 -5.23 -0.86 -1.82
N VAL A 52 -3.97 -0.63 -1.41
CA VAL A 52 -2.80 -1.02 -2.21
C VAL A 52 -2.70 -2.53 -2.36
N GLY A 53 -2.95 -3.28 -1.28
CA GLY A 53 -2.96 -4.74 -1.30
C GLY A 53 -4.01 -5.30 -2.25
N LEU A 54 -5.24 -4.78 -2.27
CA LEU A 54 -6.29 -5.27 -3.16
C LEU A 54 -5.97 -4.97 -4.64
N VAL A 55 -5.49 -3.76 -4.94
CA VAL A 55 -5.05 -3.41 -6.30
C VAL A 55 -3.90 -4.33 -6.71
N ALA A 56 -2.88 -4.48 -5.88
CA ALA A 56 -1.75 -5.38 -6.13
C ALA A 56 -2.23 -6.82 -6.38
N PHE A 57 -3.21 -7.31 -5.61
CA PHE A 57 -3.74 -8.67 -5.76
C PHE A 57 -4.39 -8.89 -7.12
N VAL A 58 -5.26 -7.98 -7.55
CA VAL A 58 -5.96 -8.06 -8.84
C VAL A 58 -4.96 -8.12 -9.99
N PHE A 59 -3.97 -7.24 -9.99
CA PHE A 59 -2.96 -7.21 -11.05
C PHE A 59 -1.93 -8.33 -10.94
N PHE A 60 -1.67 -8.85 -9.73
CA PHE A 60 -0.84 -10.03 -9.53
C PHE A 60 -1.47 -11.27 -10.17
N VAL A 61 -2.76 -11.52 -9.94
CA VAL A 61 -3.50 -12.62 -10.56
C VAL A 61 -3.48 -12.49 -12.09
N TRP A 62 -3.64 -11.28 -12.60
CA TRP A 62 -3.56 -11.04 -14.05
C TRP A 62 -2.13 -11.31 -14.59
N ALA A 63 -1.08 -10.87 -13.90
CA ALA A 63 0.29 -11.14 -14.30
C ALA A 63 0.64 -12.63 -14.28
N LEU A 64 0.09 -13.39 -13.32
CA LEU A 64 0.21 -14.85 -13.29
C LEU A 64 -0.45 -15.49 -14.51
N TRP A 65 -1.65 -15.03 -14.88
CA TRP A 65 -2.34 -15.50 -16.09
C TRP A 65 -1.54 -15.23 -17.36
N ASN A 66 -1.00 -14.02 -17.51
CA ASN A 66 -0.15 -13.65 -18.66
C ASN A 66 1.11 -14.53 -18.71
N THR A 67 1.73 -14.79 -17.57
CA THR A 67 2.91 -15.66 -17.48
C THR A 67 2.59 -17.11 -17.86
N ALA A 68 1.42 -17.63 -17.45
CA ALA A 68 1.01 -18.99 -17.77
C ALA A 68 0.65 -19.19 -19.26
N THR A 69 0.20 -18.13 -19.93
CA THR A 69 -0.26 -18.17 -21.33
C THR A 69 0.73 -17.62 -22.34
N GLY A 70 1.88 -17.11 -21.88
CA GLY A 70 2.86 -16.43 -22.74
C GLY A 70 4.26 -16.37 -22.12
N SER A 71 4.86 -15.18 -22.18
CA SER A 71 6.17 -14.92 -21.58
C SER A 71 6.04 -14.48 -20.13
N PHE A 72 7.14 -14.64 -19.37
CA PHE A 72 7.23 -14.14 -18.01
C PHE A 72 6.84 -12.65 -17.91
N ASP A 73 5.90 -12.34 -17.02
CA ASP A 73 5.43 -10.97 -16.75
C ASP A 73 6.10 -10.44 -15.47
N MET A 74 6.89 -9.36 -15.60
CA MET A 74 7.54 -8.68 -14.47
C MET A 74 6.53 -8.16 -13.41
N GLY A 75 5.25 -8.06 -13.78
CA GLY A 75 4.14 -7.83 -12.86
C GLY A 75 4.08 -8.83 -11.72
N VAL A 76 4.41 -10.12 -11.95
CA VAL A 76 4.34 -11.16 -10.92
C VAL A 76 5.21 -10.80 -9.71
N VAL A 77 6.45 -10.40 -9.95
CA VAL A 77 7.40 -10.06 -8.87
C VAL A 77 7.04 -8.73 -8.24
N SER A 78 6.79 -7.71 -9.05
CA SER A 78 6.53 -6.35 -8.56
C SER A 78 5.24 -6.26 -7.72
N PHE A 79 4.14 -6.89 -8.16
CA PHE A 79 2.89 -6.91 -7.39
C PHE A 79 2.96 -7.82 -6.16
N LEU A 80 3.72 -8.93 -6.20
CA LEU A 80 3.94 -9.77 -5.02
C LEU A 80 4.64 -8.99 -3.90
N ILE A 81 5.67 -8.22 -4.24
CA ILE A 81 6.37 -7.38 -3.26
C ILE A 81 5.41 -6.32 -2.68
N ALA A 82 4.57 -5.70 -3.51
CA ALA A 82 3.55 -4.74 -3.04
C ALA A 82 2.50 -5.39 -2.12
N LEU A 83 2.09 -6.62 -2.39
CA LEU A 83 1.19 -7.40 -1.53
C LEU A 83 1.80 -7.65 -0.15
N VAL A 84 3.04 -8.14 -0.11
CA VAL A 84 3.75 -8.40 1.14
C VAL A 84 3.93 -7.12 1.93
N ALA A 85 4.37 -6.03 1.28
CA ALA A 85 4.53 -4.72 1.93
C ALA A 85 3.22 -4.19 2.52
N SER A 86 2.10 -4.40 1.81
CA SER A 86 0.76 -4.02 2.27
C SER A 86 0.31 -4.85 3.48
N GLY A 87 0.54 -6.16 3.47
CA GLY A 87 0.25 -7.03 4.62
C GLY A 87 1.02 -6.62 5.88
N ILE A 88 2.30 -6.28 5.73
CA ILE A 88 3.12 -5.74 6.82
C ILE A 88 2.54 -4.41 7.35
N GLY A 89 2.02 -3.56 6.45
CA GLY A 89 1.36 -2.30 6.83
C GLY A 89 0.09 -2.49 7.66
N CYS A 90 -0.79 -3.39 7.23
CA CYS A 90 -1.98 -3.76 7.99
C CYS A 90 -1.61 -4.28 9.38
N TRP A 91 -0.59 -5.14 9.46
CA TRP A 91 -0.11 -5.69 10.72
C TRP A 91 0.48 -4.62 11.64
N ALA A 92 1.28 -3.69 11.08
CA ALA A 92 1.85 -2.57 11.82
C ALA A 92 0.77 -1.63 12.38
N ALA A 93 -0.28 -1.39 11.59
CA ALA A 93 -1.41 -0.56 12.01
C ALA A 93 -2.26 -1.23 13.11
N ALA A 94 -2.51 -2.53 13.00
CA ALA A 94 -3.39 -3.25 13.94
C ALA A 94 -2.78 -3.45 15.33
N LEU A 95 -1.47 -3.75 15.41
CA LEU A 95 -0.84 -4.16 16.68
C LEU A 95 -0.24 -3.01 17.50
N GLY A 96 -0.50 -1.74 17.17
CA GLY A 96 0.10 -0.63 17.93
C GLY A 96 1.63 -0.65 17.85
N SER A 97 2.19 -0.92 16.67
CA SER A 97 3.51 -1.51 16.56
C SER A 97 4.70 -0.60 16.93
N ASN A 98 5.76 -1.25 17.43
CA ASN A 98 7.09 -0.68 17.65
C ASN A 98 7.55 0.19 16.45
N ALA A 99 8.09 1.38 16.74
CA ALA A 99 8.61 2.35 15.77
C ALA A 99 9.51 1.72 14.68
N GLY A 100 10.31 0.70 15.02
CA GLY A 100 11.14 -0.04 14.07
C GLY A 100 10.33 -0.73 12.97
N ARG A 101 9.18 -1.32 13.29
CA ARG A 101 8.28 -1.96 12.32
C ARG A 101 7.62 -0.94 11.40
N ILE A 102 7.18 0.20 11.95
CA ILE A 102 6.61 1.30 11.16
C ILE A 102 7.64 1.84 10.16
N ARG A 103 8.90 2.04 10.60
CA ARG A 103 10.00 2.47 9.73
C ARG A 103 10.32 1.44 8.64
N CYS A 104 10.26 0.14 8.96
CA CYS A 104 10.43 -0.94 7.99
C CYS A 104 9.32 -0.93 6.94
N HIS A 105 8.05 -0.93 7.38
CA HIS A 105 6.88 -0.82 6.51
C HIS A 105 6.98 0.39 5.57
N ARG A 106 7.33 1.56 6.11
CA ARG A 106 7.51 2.81 5.35
C ARG A 106 8.47 2.63 4.16
N ARG A 107 9.62 2.01 4.40
CA ARG A 107 10.64 1.78 3.37
C ARG A 107 10.19 0.72 2.36
N LEU A 108 9.62 -0.38 2.86
CA LEU A 108 9.16 -1.49 2.02
C LEU A 108 8.02 -1.05 1.09
N LEU A 109 7.00 -0.37 1.60
CA LEU A 109 5.86 0.07 0.80
C LEU A 109 6.28 1.10 -0.26
N LEU A 110 7.13 2.07 0.11
CA LEU A 110 7.68 3.03 -0.87
C LEU A 110 8.45 2.30 -1.97
N GLY A 111 9.38 1.41 -1.59
CA GLY A 111 10.19 0.65 -2.54
C GLY A 111 9.33 -0.23 -3.44
N ALA A 112 8.32 -0.89 -2.89
CA ALA A 112 7.38 -1.70 -3.65
C ALA A 112 6.59 -0.85 -4.66
N CYS A 113 6.02 0.28 -4.23
CA CYS A 113 5.28 1.17 -5.11
C CYS A 113 6.17 1.76 -6.21
N ALA A 114 7.41 2.14 -5.87
CA ALA A 114 8.40 2.62 -6.84
C ALA A 114 8.79 1.54 -7.86
N LEU A 115 8.93 0.29 -7.43
CA LEU A 115 9.21 -0.84 -8.33
C LEU A 115 8.06 -1.10 -9.30
N VAL A 116 6.81 -1.06 -8.81
CA VAL A 116 5.65 -1.20 -9.69
C VAL A 116 5.55 0.00 -10.63
N ALA A 117 5.69 1.23 -10.14
CA ALA A 117 5.74 2.43 -10.97
C ALA A 117 6.80 2.31 -12.09
N PHE A 118 8.00 1.83 -11.75
CA PHE A 118 9.06 1.58 -12.72
C PHE A 118 8.65 0.54 -13.78
N ASN A 119 7.97 -0.54 -13.38
CA ASN A 119 7.42 -1.53 -14.32
C ASN A 119 6.43 -0.89 -15.32
N TYR A 120 5.54 -0.01 -14.84
CA TYR A 120 4.63 0.74 -15.70
C TYR A 120 5.37 1.71 -16.65
N ALA A 121 6.44 2.37 -16.17
CA ALA A 121 7.26 3.25 -16.99
C ALA A 121 7.97 2.48 -18.13
N LEU A 122 8.48 1.28 -17.85
CA LEU A 122 9.02 0.38 -18.89
C LEU A 122 7.95 0.01 -19.92
N GLY A 123 6.72 -0.23 -19.48
CA GLY A 123 5.56 -0.47 -20.34
C GLY A 123 5.25 0.69 -21.29
N ILE A 124 5.37 1.94 -20.82
CA ILE A 124 5.23 3.16 -21.65
C ILE A 124 6.34 3.20 -22.70
N VAL A 125 7.60 3.12 -22.28
CA VAL A 125 8.76 3.23 -23.19
C VAL A 125 8.71 2.11 -24.23
N GLY A 126 8.53 0.87 -23.80
CA GLY A 126 8.41 -0.28 -24.70
C GLY A 126 7.20 -0.20 -25.62
N GLY A 127 6.06 0.31 -25.12
CA GLY A 127 4.84 0.49 -25.90
C GLY A 127 4.97 1.54 -27.00
N VAL A 128 5.59 2.67 -26.70
CA VAL A 128 5.88 3.74 -27.67
C VAL A 128 6.84 3.25 -28.75
N LEU A 129 7.94 2.59 -28.36
CA LEU A 129 8.93 2.05 -29.29
C LEU A 129 8.35 0.95 -30.19
N ALA A 130 7.43 0.13 -29.67
CA ALA A 130 6.78 -0.95 -30.41
C ALA A 130 5.53 -0.53 -31.20
N GLY A 131 5.16 0.76 -31.23
CA GLY A 131 3.98 1.25 -31.95
C GLY A 131 2.64 0.68 -31.44
N ARG A 132 2.55 0.38 -30.14
CA ARG A 132 1.32 -0.16 -29.51
C ARG A 132 0.19 0.87 -29.52
N PRO A 133 -1.09 0.44 -29.47
CA PRO A 133 -2.23 1.36 -29.43
C PRO A 133 -2.13 2.33 -28.24
N TRP A 134 -2.38 3.62 -28.50
CA TRP A 134 -2.24 4.71 -27.55
C TRP A 134 -3.03 4.52 -26.25
N THR A 135 -4.17 3.81 -26.29
CA THR A 135 -4.97 3.49 -25.11
C THR A 135 -4.22 2.65 -24.09
N LEU A 136 -3.32 1.76 -24.54
CA LEU A 136 -2.49 0.97 -23.66
C LEU A 136 -1.43 1.85 -22.97
N THR A 137 -0.87 2.81 -23.70
CA THR A 137 0.05 3.81 -23.14
C THR A 137 -0.63 4.67 -22.08
N ILE A 138 -1.89 5.07 -22.29
CA ILE A 138 -2.67 5.79 -21.29
C ILE A 138 -2.88 4.94 -20.04
N TYR A 139 -3.26 3.68 -20.19
CA TYR A 139 -3.37 2.77 -19.04
C TYR A 139 -2.06 2.72 -18.25
N PHE A 140 -0.92 2.60 -18.95
CA PHE A 140 0.36 2.56 -18.26
C PHE A 140 0.68 3.88 -17.55
N ALA A 141 0.36 5.02 -18.15
CA ALA A 141 0.54 6.34 -17.53
C ALA A 141 -0.34 6.53 -16.29
N VAL A 142 -1.61 6.09 -16.35
CA VAL A 142 -2.53 6.14 -15.20
C VAL A 142 -2.03 5.25 -14.07
N GLY A 143 -1.59 4.03 -14.38
CA GLY A 143 -1.02 3.12 -13.39
C GLY A 143 0.27 3.68 -12.77
N LEU A 144 1.20 4.19 -13.58
CA LEU A 144 2.41 4.88 -13.11
C LEU A 144 2.06 5.98 -12.11
N PHE A 145 1.15 6.88 -12.48
CA PHE A 145 0.71 7.97 -11.61
C PHE A 145 0.10 7.44 -10.30
N TRP A 146 -0.80 6.45 -10.40
CA TRP A 146 -1.45 5.86 -9.23
C TRP A 146 -0.44 5.26 -8.25
N TRP A 147 0.56 4.52 -8.73
CA TRP A 147 1.59 3.91 -7.87
C TRP A 147 2.51 4.94 -7.22
N LEU A 148 2.82 6.05 -7.90
CA LEU A 148 3.57 7.16 -7.31
C LEU A 148 2.77 7.86 -6.20
N VAL A 149 1.47 8.12 -6.44
CA VAL A 149 0.57 8.69 -5.44
C VAL A 149 0.43 7.74 -4.25
N ALA A 150 0.29 6.44 -4.50
CA ALA A 150 0.18 5.44 -3.45
C ALA A 150 1.44 5.42 -2.57
N GLY A 151 2.63 5.33 -3.17
CA GLY A 151 3.89 5.31 -2.43
C GLY A 151 4.14 6.58 -1.60
N THR A 152 3.85 7.76 -2.17
CA THR A 152 4.01 9.03 -1.46
C THR A 152 2.98 9.22 -0.34
N SER A 153 1.73 8.80 -0.56
CA SER A 153 0.69 8.79 0.48
C SER A 153 1.07 7.85 1.63
N GLY A 154 1.58 6.66 1.32
CA GLY A 154 2.08 5.72 2.32
C GLY A 154 3.21 6.31 3.18
N LEU A 155 4.12 7.11 2.60
CA LEU A 155 5.15 7.82 3.37
C LEU A 155 4.56 8.84 4.34
N ALA A 156 3.60 9.64 3.90
CA ALA A 156 2.96 10.66 4.74
C ALA A 156 2.21 10.03 5.91
N LEU A 157 1.45 8.96 5.65
CA LEU A 157 0.71 8.21 6.67
C LEU A 157 1.66 7.53 7.66
N ALA A 158 2.74 6.90 7.19
CA ALA A 158 3.70 6.25 8.07
C ALA A 158 4.50 7.25 8.94
N ARG A 159 4.71 8.50 8.49
CA ARG A 159 5.29 9.57 9.32
C ARG A 159 4.34 9.98 10.43
N SER A 160 3.08 10.23 10.09
CA SER A 160 2.05 10.59 11.06
C SER A 160 1.90 9.51 12.14
N LEU A 161 1.94 8.24 11.74
CA LEU A 161 1.88 7.11 12.67
C LEU A 161 3.13 7.01 13.56
N LEU A 162 4.32 7.31 13.01
CA LEU A 162 5.56 7.28 13.78
C LEU A 162 5.59 8.39 14.84
N GLU A 163 5.14 9.59 14.48
CA GLU A 163 5.03 10.74 15.41
C GLU A 163 4.08 10.43 16.58
N GLU A 164 2.96 9.78 16.31
CA GLU A 164 2.01 9.34 17.35
C GLU A 164 2.66 8.34 18.32
N VAL A 165 3.32 7.31 17.80
CA VAL A 165 3.97 6.27 18.63
C VAL A 165 5.13 6.82 19.44
N GLU A 166 5.97 7.68 18.84
CA GLU A 166 7.10 8.31 19.54
C GLU A 166 6.60 9.27 20.63
N GLY A 167 5.50 10.00 20.39
CA GLY A 167 4.85 10.84 21.39
C GLY A 167 4.29 10.05 22.58
N GLN A 168 3.67 8.90 22.32
CA GLN A 168 3.19 8.00 23.39
C GLN A 168 4.34 7.44 24.24
N CYS A 169 5.47 7.08 23.62
CA CYS A 169 6.65 6.62 24.35
C CYS A 169 7.27 7.71 25.23
N ALA A 170 7.31 8.96 24.75
CA ALA A 170 7.82 10.08 25.53
C ALA A 170 6.95 10.32 26.78
N GLN A 171 5.63 10.35 26.61
CA GLN A 171 4.68 10.51 27.72
C GLN A 171 4.76 9.36 28.74
N ALA A 172 4.93 8.12 28.27
CA ALA A 172 5.08 6.97 29.15
C ALA A 172 6.38 7.01 29.97
N GLY A 173 7.44 7.62 29.45
CA GLY A 173 8.71 7.82 30.17
C GLY A 173 8.67 8.94 31.21
N GLU A 174 7.79 9.93 31.04
CA GLU A 174 7.58 11.04 31.99
C GLU A 174 6.69 10.67 33.18
N VAL A 175 5.97 9.54 33.13
CA VAL A 175 5.34 8.95 34.31
C VAL A 175 6.44 8.34 35.18
N GLU A 176 7.19 9.22 35.85
CA GLU A 176 8.16 8.88 36.89
C GLU A 176 7.50 7.99 37.96
N PRO A 177 8.29 7.13 38.62
CA PRO A 177 7.78 6.18 39.59
C PRO A 177 6.98 6.94 40.63
N VAL A 178 5.70 6.58 40.79
CA VAL A 178 4.97 6.92 41.99
C VAL A 178 5.81 6.37 43.13
N ASP A 179 6.50 7.27 43.81
CA ASP A 179 7.22 6.99 45.04
C ASP A 179 6.19 6.38 45.98
N VAL A 180 6.22 5.05 46.11
CA VAL A 180 5.43 4.31 47.10
C VAL A 180 6.07 4.60 48.45
N ILE A 181 5.94 5.85 48.90
CA ILE A 181 6.24 6.30 50.26
C ILE A 181 5.17 5.67 51.14
N GLY A 182 5.48 4.49 51.66
CA GLY A 182 4.55 3.78 52.53
C GLY A 182 4.92 2.34 52.81
N ALA A 183 6.21 2.00 52.92
CA ALA A 183 6.58 0.81 53.68
C ALA A 183 6.38 1.15 55.18
N PRO A 184 5.42 0.53 55.89
CA PRO A 184 5.28 0.74 57.32
C PRO A 184 6.56 0.25 58.01
N ALA A 185 7.13 1.09 58.88
CA ALA A 185 8.24 0.70 59.73
C ALA A 185 7.80 -0.50 60.58
N GLU A 186 8.50 -1.62 60.42
CA GLU A 186 8.34 -2.78 61.29
C GLU A 186 8.64 -2.37 62.74
N SER A 187 7.70 -2.70 63.63
CA SER A 187 7.81 -2.57 65.08
C SER A 187 8.10 -3.91 65.73
#